data_AF-A0A501XV82-F1
#
_entry.id   AF-A0A501XV82-F1
#
_cell.length_a   1.000
_cell.length_b   1.000
_cell.length_c   1.000
_cell.angle_alpha   90.00
_cell.angle_beta   90.00
_cell.angle_gamma   90.00
#
_symmetry.space_group_name_H-M   'P 1'
#
loop_
_entity.id
_entity.type
_entity.pdbx_description
1 polymer ?
#
loop_
_entity_poly.entity_id
_entity_poly.type
_entity_poly.pdbx_seq_one_letter_code
_entity_poly.pdbx_strand_id
1 'polypeptide(L)'
;MRLSWNEVRARAAKFAREHADDKDERSQSQRFWIDFFDIFGLDSRRVTTFEKRVQQLDATKRGFIDLYWPGTLIIEHKSAGRDLLSATKQALDYFDWLSEKERFRYGAR
;
A
#
# COMPACT_ATOMS: atom_id res chain seq x y z
N MET A 1 2.20 -4.67 -23.66
CA MET A 1 3.49 -5.38 -23.75
C MET A 1 3.94 -5.73 -22.33
N ARG A 2 4.40 -6.95 -22.05
CA ARG A 2 5.01 -7.27 -20.74
C ARG A 2 6.37 -6.58 -20.66
N LEU A 3 6.67 -5.94 -19.52
CA LEU A 3 7.99 -5.34 -19.29
C LEU A 3 9.06 -6.44 -19.32
N SER A 4 10.23 -6.11 -19.87
CA SER A 4 11.40 -6.98 -19.76
C SER A 4 12.04 -6.85 -18.37
N TRP A 5 12.79 -7.86 -17.93
CA TRP A 5 13.54 -7.77 -16.68
C TRP A 5 14.58 -6.64 -16.67
N ASN A 6 15.13 -6.28 -17.83
CA ASN A 6 16.05 -5.14 -17.95
C ASN A 6 15.33 -3.81 -17.70
N GLU A 7 14.12 -3.67 -18.24
CA GLU A 7 13.27 -2.50 -18.04
C GLU A 7 12.88 -2.37 -16.55
N VAL A 8 12.45 -3.46 -15.92
CA VAL A 8 12.14 -3.49 -14.48
C VAL A 8 13.36 -3.08 -13.65
N ARG A 9 14.55 -3.61 -13.95
CA ARG A 9 15.80 -3.24 -13.25
C ARG A 9 16.14 -1.76 -13.43
N ALA A 10 16.02 -1.22 -14.64
CA ALA A 10 16.28 0.18 -14.91
C ALA A 10 15.33 1.10 -14.14
N ARG A 11 14.04 0.77 -14.10
CA ARG A 11 13.03 1.50 -13.33
C ARG A 11 13.29 1.40 -11.82
N ALA A 12 13.59 0.22 -11.31
CA ALA A 12 13.93 0.03 -9.90
C ALA A 12 15.15 0.85 -9.47
N ALA A 13 16.18 0.92 -10.32
CA ALA A 13 17.35 1.75 -10.05
C ALA A 13 17.02 3.26 -10.07
N LYS A 14 16.12 3.70 -10.94
CA LYS A 14 15.63 5.08 -10.97
C LYS A 14 14.84 5.41 -9.70
N PHE A 15 13.88 4.55 -9.35
CA PHE A 15 13.09 4.65 -8.12
C PHE A 15 13.98 4.79 -6.88
N ALA A 16 14.96 3.90 -6.72
CA ALA A 16 15.85 3.92 -5.55
C ALA A 16 16.63 5.24 -5.43
N ARG A 17 17.00 5.89 -6.55
CA ARG A 17 17.67 7.20 -6.54
C ARG A 17 16.70 8.33 -6.22
N GLU A 18 15.49 8.30 -6.77
CA GLU A 18 14.50 9.37 -6.58
C GLU A 18 13.95 9.43 -5.15
N HIS A 19 13.84 8.27 -4.49
CA HIS A 19 13.32 8.15 -3.12
C HIS A 19 14.42 7.98 -2.05
N ALA A 20 15.70 8.17 -2.41
CA ALA A 20 16.82 7.95 -1.48
C ALA A 20 16.76 8.86 -0.24
N ASP A 21 16.26 10.08 -0.42
CA ASP A 21 16.22 11.12 0.60
C ASP A 21 14.82 11.37 1.17
N ASP A 22 13.81 10.62 0.71
CA ASP A 22 12.42 10.77 1.12
C ASP A 22 12.29 10.81 2.65
N LYS A 23 11.45 11.73 3.10
CA LYS A 23 11.14 11.98 4.50
C LYS A 23 9.67 11.68 4.76
N ASP A 24 9.25 12.01 5.97
CA ASP A 24 8.00 11.59 6.56
C ASP A 24 6.81 12.51 6.19
N GLU A 25 6.70 12.87 4.91
CA GLU A 25 5.59 13.66 4.41
C GLU A 25 4.52 12.78 3.78
N ARG A 26 3.26 13.04 4.13
CA ARG A 26 2.10 12.31 3.61
C ARG A 26 1.97 12.37 2.08
N SER A 27 2.38 13.46 1.46
CA SER A 27 2.45 13.59 -0.01
C SER A 27 3.56 12.72 -0.61
N GLN A 28 4.67 12.51 0.11
CA GLN A 28 5.78 11.66 -0.31
C GLN A 28 5.39 10.18 -0.23
N SER A 29 4.65 9.75 0.80
CA SER A 29 4.21 8.35 0.92
C SER A 29 3.29 7.90 -0.22
N GLN A 30 2.37 8.76 -0.66
CA GLN A 30 1.51 8.45 -1.81
C GLN A 30 2.34 8.35 -3.10
N ARG A 31 3.24 9.30 -3.32
CA ARG A 31 4.12 9.32 -4.48
C ARG A 31 5.03 8.10 -4.52
N PHE A 32 5.62 7.72 -3.39
CA PHE A 32 6.44 6.51 -3.24
C PHE A 32 5.71 5.27 -3.75
N TRP A 33 4.46 5.06 -3.36
CA TRP A 33 3.71 3.88 -3.82
C TRP A 33 3.35 3.95 -5.31
N ILE A 34 3.00 5.14 -5.82
CA ILE A 34 2.76 5.33 -7.26
C ILE A 34 4.00 4.95 -8.07
N ASP A 35 5.16 5.50 -7.70
CA ASP A 35 6.42 5.29 -8.40
C ASP A 35 6.92 3.83 -8.21
N PHE A 36 6.66 3.21 -7.05
CA PHE A 36 6.95 1.80 -6.81
C PHE A 36 6.16 0.87 -7.74
N PHE A 37 4.85 1.11 -7.92
CA PHE A 37 4.04 0.30 -8.84
C PHE A 37 4.43 0.49 -10.30
N ASP A 38 4.90 1.68 -10.69
CA ASP A 38 5.38 1.96 -12.04
C ASP A 38 6.64 1.15 -12.41
N ILE A 39 7.46 0.72 -11.43
CA ILE A 39 8.56 -0.23 -11.65
C ILE A 39 8.07 -1.48 -12.38
N PHE A 40 6.86 -1.93 -12.05
CA PHE A 40 6.22 -3.12 -12.61
C PHE A 40 5.24 -2.80 -13.74
N GLY A 41 5.12 -1.53 -14.14
CA GLY A 41 4.18 -1.06 -15.15
C GLY A 41 2.72 -1.16 -14.70
N LEU A 42 2.48 -1.14 -13.39
CA LEU A 42 1.16 -1.16 -12.80
C LEU A 42 0.69 0.29 -12.60
N ASP A 43 -0.42 0.64 -13.22
CA ASP A 43 -1.05 1.94 -12.99
C ASP A 43 -1.86 1.91 -11.69
N SER A 44 -1.22 2.30 -10.59
CA SER A 44 -1.80 2.33 -9.25
C SER A 44 -3.08 3.18 -9.17
N ARG A 45 -3.20 4.24 -9.97
CA ARG A 45 -4.39 5.12 -10.02
C ARG A 45 -5.65 4.38 -10.46
N ARG A 46 -5.50 3.25 -11.16
CA ARG A 46 -6.63 2.46 -11.67
C ARG A 46 -7.10 1.38 -10.70
N VAL A 47 -6.24 0.94 -9.78
CA VAL A 47 -6.48 -0.27 -8.98
C VAL A 47 -6.37 -0.06 -7.48
N THR A 48 -5.81 1.07 -7.04
CA THR A 48 -5.59 1.38 -5.61
C THR A 48 -6.41 2.59 -5.18
N THR A 49 -6.75 2.65 -3.90
CA THR A 49 -7.34 3.80 -3.22
C THR A 49 -6.43 4.19 -2.07
N PHE A 50 -5.95 5.44 -2.10
CA PHE A 50 -5.21 6.01 -0.98
C PHE A 50 -6.16 6.43 0.13
N GLU A 51 -5.71 6.30 1.38
CA GLU A 51 -6.40 6.82 2.56
C GLU A 51 -7.85 6.34 2.68
N LYS A 52 -8.07 5.06 2.42
CA LYS A 52 -9.39 4.46 2.50
C LYS A 52 -9.86 4.47 3.95
N ARG A 53 -11.00 5.12 4.18
CA ARG A 53 -11.71 5.07 5.46
C ARG A 53 -12.22 3.67 5.73
N VAL A 54 -11.97 3.19 6.94
CA VAL A 54 -12.51 1.95 7.48
C VAL A 54 -13.16 2.21 8.82
N GLN A 55 -14.22 1.46 9.12
CA GLN A 55 -14.97 1.59 10.35
C GLN A 55 -15.32 0.19 10.87
N GLN A 56 -15.13 0.00 12.18
CA GLN A 56 -15.54 -1.23 12.84
C GLN A 56 -17.07 -1.33 12.89
N LEU A 57 -17.61 -2.54 13.00
CA LEU A 57 -19.05 -2.79 13.16
C LEU A 57 -19.66 -2.00 14.34
N ASP A 58 -18.92 -1.89 15.44
CA ASP A 58 -19.21 -0.91 16.49
C ASP A 58 -18.66 0.45 16.05
N ALA A 59 -19.57 1.38 15.75
CA ALA A 59 -19.30 2.64 15.05
C ALA A 59 -18.32 3.59 15.77
N THR A 60 -17.87 3.24 16.99
CA THR A 60 -16.95 3.99 17.85
C THR A 60 -15.50 3.97 17.37
N LYS A 61 -15.07 2.94 16.62
CA LYS A 61 -13.70 2.85 16.08
C LYS A 61 -13.64 3.10 14.58
N ARG A 62 -12.75 4.00 14.18
CA ARG A 62 -12.51 4.42 12.80
C ARG A 62 -11.02 4.47 12.52
N GLY A 63 -10.65 4.26 11.27
CA GLY A 63 -9.28 4.26 10.81
C GLY A 63 -9.15 4.60 9.34
N PHE A 64 -7.91 4.67 8.88
CA PHE A 64 -7.55 4.90 7.49
C PHE A 64 -6.49 3.90 7.09
N ILE A 65 -6.72 3.19 5.99
CA ILE A 65 -5.70 2.39 5.31
C ILE A 65 -4.93 3.33 4.38
N ASP A 66 -3.61 3.38 4.47
CA ASP A 66 -2.80 4.29 3.65
C ASP A 66 -2.91 3.97 2.16
N LEU A 67 -2.83 2.70 1.77
CA LEU A 67 -3.11 2.25 0.42
C LEU A 67 -3.89 0.93 0.42
N TYR A 68 -4.99 0.93 -0.31
CA TYR A 68 -5.88 -0.21 -0.44
C TYR A 68 -6.04 -0.64 -1.90
N TRP A 69 -5.70 -1.89 -2.19
CA TRP A 69 -6.04 -2.57 -3.44
C TRP A 69 -7.04 -3.69 -3.14
N PRO A 70 -8.34 -3.51 -3.48
CA PRO A 70 -9.36 -4.49 -3.21
C PRO A 70 -8.99 -5.88 -3.72
N GLY A 71 -9.18 -6.91 -2.89
CA GLY A 71 -8.91 -8.28 -3.33
C GLY A 71 -7.42 -8.66 -3.48
N THR A 72 -6.49 -7.71 -3.32
CA THR A 72 -5.05 -7.92 -3.56
C THR A 72 -4.10 -7.46 -2.45
N LEU A 73 -4.19 -6.22 -1.97
CA LEU A 73 -3.18 -5.65 -1.06
C LEU A 73 -3.75 -4.59 -0.09
N ILE A 74 -3.27 -4.59 1.15
CA ILE A 74 -3.43 -3.52 2.14
C ILE A 74 -2.01 -3.10 2.53
N ILE A 75 -1.78 -1.79 2.59
CA ILE A 75 -0.52 -1.22 3.01
C ILE A 75 -0.76 -0.19 4.09
N GLU A 76 0.00 -0.33 5.17
CA GLU A 76 0.22 0.70 6.19
C GLU A 76 1.64 1.23 6.01
N HIS A 77 1.77 2.51 5.68
CA HIS A 77 3.05 3.16 5.48
C HIS A 77 3.55 3.71 6.81
N LYS A 78 4.80 3.42 7.14
CA LYS A 78 5.48 3.99 8.31
C LYS A 78 6.82 4.56 7.88
N SER A 79 7.17 5.69 8.46
CA SER A 79 8.51 6.26 8.41
C SER A 79 9.57 5.28 8.86
N ALA A 80 10.79 5.49 8.37
CA ALA A 80 11.96 4.75 8.82
C ALA A 80 12.12 4.86 10.36
N GLY A 81 12.41 3.73 11.00
CA GLY A 81 12.62 3.64 12.45
C GLY A 81 11.35 3.58 13.30
N ARG A 82 10.16 3.56 12.69
CA ARG A 82 8.88 3.33 13.39
C ARG A 82 8.58 1.83 13.59
N ASP A 83 7.69 1.55 14.52
CA ASP A 83 7.32 0.18 14.91
C ASP A 83 6.46 -0.51 13.83
N LEU A 84 7.07 -1.46 13.12
CA LEU A 84 6.43 -2.28 12.10
C LEU A 84 5.45 -3.33 12.68
N LEU A 85 5.62 -3.76 13.94
CA LEU A 85 4.68 -4.68 14.58
C LEU A 85 3.34 -3.99 14.81
N SER A 86 3.36 -2.73 15.28
CA SER A 86 2.14 -1.93 15.40
C SER A 86 1.42 -1.74 14.06
N ALA A 87 2.17 -1.49 12.99
CA ALA A 87 1.63 -1.34 11.64
C ALA A 87 1.01 -2.64 11.13
N THR A 88 1.67 -3.77 11.39
CA THR A 88 1.16 -5.10 11.02
C THR A 88 -0.15 -5.39 11.73
N LYS A 89 -0.23 -5.14 13.03
CA LYS A 89 -1.46 -5.32 13.81
C LYS A 89 -2.58 -4.41 13.29
N GLN A 90 -2.28 -3.15 13.01
CA GLN A 90 -3.23 -2.19 12.44
C GLN A 90 -3.79 -2.65 11.10
N ALA A 91 -2.94 -3.15 10.19
CA ALA A 91 -3.37 -3.69 8.90
C ALA A 91 -4.31 -4.90 9.06
N LEU A 92 -4.01 -5.80 10.01
CA LEU A 92 -4.86 -6.95 10.32
C LEU A 92 -6.22 -6.52 10.91
N ASP A 93 -6.20 -5.59 11.88
CA ASP A 93 -7.43 -5.05 12.47
C ASP A 93 -8.33 -4.42 11.38
N TYR A 94 -7.74 -3.67 10.44
CA TYR A 94 -8.49 -3.09 9.33
C TYR A 94 -8.99 -4.11 8.32
N PHE A 95 -8.19 -5.15 8.03
CA PHE A 95 -8.65 -6.27 7.21
C PHE A 95 -9.90 -6.92 7.82
N ASP A 96 -9.93 -7.07 9.14
CA ASP A 96 -11.09 -7.60 9.88
C ASP A 96 -12.31 -6.69 9.88
N TRP A 97 -12.17 -5.42 9.47
CA TRP A 97 -13.29 -4.49 9.33
C TRP A 97 -13.78 -4.37 7.88
N LEU A 98 -13.02 -4.87 6.91
CA LEU A 98 -13.46 -4.89 5.51
C LEU A 98 -14.61 -5.87 5.31
N SER A 99 -15.52 -5.55 4.40
CA SER A 99 -16.58 -6.46 3.98
C SER A 99 -16.03 -7.67 3.23
N GLU A 100 -16.81 -8.73 3.11
CA GLU A 100 -16.40 -9.95 2.39
C GLU A 100 -16.01 -9.68 0.92
N LYS A 101 -16.66 -8.70 0.27
CA LYS A 101 -16.35 -8.27 -1.11
C LYS A 101 -15.02 -7.52 -1.21
N GLU A 102 -14.54 -6.97 -0.11
CA GLU A 102 -13.33 -6.17 0.01
C GLU A 102 -12.10 -6.99 0.44
N ARG A 103 -12.32 -8.13 1.12
CA ARG A 103 -11.26 -9.05 1.53
C ARG A 103 -10.75 -9.91 0.37
N PHE A 104 -9.51 -10.41 0.52
CA PHE A 104 -8.90 -11.32 -0.44
C PHE A 104 -9.61 -12.67 -0.40
N ARG A 105 -9.91 -13.24 -1.57
CA ARG A 105 -10.69 -14.50 -1.67
C ARG A 105 -9.88 -15.79 -1.44
N TYR A 106 -8.55 -15.71 -1.28
CA TYR A 106 -7.71 -16.87 -1.01
C TYR A 106 -6.75 -16.59 0.15
N GLY A 107 -7.08 -17.14 1.32
CA GLY A 107 -6.09 -17.36 2.37
C GLY A 107 -5.28 -18.61 2.01
N ALA A 108 -3.97 -18.47 1.84
CA ALA A 108 -3.09 -19.63 1.87
C ALA A 108 -3.21 -20.26 3.26
N ARG A 109 -3.56 -21.55 3.30
CA ARG A 109 -3.32 -22.39 4.47
C ARG A 109 -1.85 -22.81 4.49
#